data_AF-A0A1C9WRH7-F1
#
_entry.id   AF-A0A1C9WRH7-F1
#
_cell.length_a   1.000
_cell.length_b   1.000
_cell.length_c   1.000
_cell.angle_alpha   90.00
_cell.angle_beta   90.00
_cell.angle_gamma   90.00
#
_symmetry.space_group_name_H-M   'P 1'
#
loop_
_entity.id
_entity.type
_entity.pdbx_description
1 polymer ?
#
loop_
_entity_poly.entity_id
_entity_poly.type
_entity_poly.pdbx_seq_one_letter_code
_entity_poly.pdbx_strand_id
1 'polypeptide(L)'
;MSADDDDITEELLADAEKLTGLSLELLGLDPHPDDMTPEQRLQFDPEDLEEMAAVSPEGRRKAVSQTRLLAGLLWNSSSILIDQLFRDLGTLGTPETVTPPDIAGTSVLSSLPPQFASSYDAKFTQKLIVVAADVTACLVRGWAAPGCLAAELAVRCLLDQAEITEDIYELDLPPDWRAEVEEVLLGDADSEALYSDRLDVLEDDADRLGFEHWFTPYAPWHAVPPYARS
;
A
#
# COMPACT_ATOMS: atom_id res chain seq x y z
N MET A 1 0.46 -25.63 3.56
CA MET A 1 -0.96 -25.98 3.33
C MET A 1 -1.49 -26.83 4.47
N SER A 2 -1.51 -26.21 5.65
CA SER A 2 -2.31 -26.62 6.79
C SER A 2 -3.78 -26.22 6.55
N ALA A 3 -4.72 -26.77 7.31
CA ALA A 3 -6.13 -26.38 7.19
C ALA A 3 -6.39 -24.90 7.52
N ASP A 4 -5.48 -24.25 8.25
CA ASP A 4 -5.56 -22.83 8.60
C ASP A 4 -5.12 -21.93 7.42
N ASP A 5 -4.24 -22.43 6.52
CA ASP A 5 -3.76 -21.70 5.33
C ASP A 5 -4.84 -21.65 4.23
N ASP A 6 -5.62 -22.73 4.11
CA ASP A 6 -6.74 -22.82 3.16
C ASP A 6 -7.89 -21.88 3.59
N ASP A 7 -8.12 -21.72 4.90
CA ASP A 7 -9.17 -20.86 5.47
C ASP A 7 -8.91 -19.38 5.15
N ILE A 8 -7.68 -18.89 5.39
CA ILE A 8 -7.34 -17.50 5.09
C ILE A 8 -7.40 -17.19 3.59
N THR A 9 -6.97 -18.12 2.73
CA THR A 9 -6.99 -17.90 1.27
C THR A 9 -8.43 -17.72 0.76
N GLU A 10 -9.37 -18.52 1.24
CA GLU A 10 -10.79 -18.38 0.92
C GLU A 10 -11.38 -17.06 1.44
N GLU A 11 -11.01 -16.65 2.65
CA GLU A 11 -11.43 -15.36 3.22
C GLU A 11 -10.91 -14.17 2.39
N LEU A 12 -9.63 -14.18 2.01
CA LEU A 12 -9.05 -13.12 1.18
C LEU A 12 -9.73 -13.05 -0.20
N LEU A 13 -9.99 -14.20 -0.84
CA LEU A 13 -10.70 -14.24 -2.11
C LEU A 13 -12.14 -13.71 -2.03
N ALA A 14 -12.82 -13.93 -0.90
CA ALA A 14 -14.14 -13.35 -0.63
C ALA A 14 -14.06 -11.83 -0.41
N ASP A 15 -12.98 -11.35 0.19
CA ASP A 15 -12.75 -9.93 0.48
C ASP A 15 -12.26 -9.13 -0.72
N ALA A 16 -11.74 -9.79 -1.76
CA ALA A 16 -11.28 -9.16 -3.01
C ALA A 16 -12.32 -8.21 -3.62
N GLU A 17 -13.61 -8.57 -3.56
CA GLU A 17 -14.70 -7.76 -4.14
C GLU A 17 -14.98 -6.47 -3.36
N LYS A 18 -14.43 -6.33 -2.14
CA LYS A 18 -14.55 -5.13 -1.32
C LYS A 18 -13.58 -4.03 -1.77
N LEU A 19 -12.47 -4.39 -2.42
CA LEU A 19 -11.47 -3.47 -2.97
C LEU A 19 -11.94 -2.86 -4.29
N THR A 20 -12.90 -1.94 -4.21
CA THR A 20 -13.59 -1.38 -5.40
C THR A 20 -12.93 -0.15 -6.01
N GLY A 21 -11.93 0.42 -5.34
CA GLY A 21 -11.22 1.63 -5.76
C GLY A 21 -9.97 1.37 -6.61
N LEU A 22 -9.49 0.12 -6.67
CA LEU A 22 -8.41 -0.35 -7.54
C LEU A 22 -8.96 -1.41 -8.48
N SER A 23 -8.77 -1.23 -9.79
CA SER A 23 -9.13 -2.27 -10.75
C SER A 23 -8.13 -3.43 -10.69
N LEU A 24 -8.55 -4.63 -11.09
CA LEU A 24 -7.61 -5.75 -11.22
C LEU A 24 -6.54 -5.46 -12.27
N GLU A 25 -6.85 -4.68 -13.31
CA GLU A 25 -5.85 -4.21 -14.30
C GLU A 25 -4.76 -3.35 -13.65
N LEU A 26 -5.12 -2.46 -12.72
CA LEU A 26 -4.14 -1.70 -11.93
C LEU A 26 -3.35 -2.59 -10.96
N LEU A 27 -3.82 -3.80 -10.66
CA LEU A 27 -3.11 -4.79 -9.87
C LEU A 27 -2.38 -5.84 -10.74
N GLY A 28 -2.12 -5.51 -12.01
CA GLY A 28 -1.33 -6.34 -12.91
C GLY A 28 -2.10 -7.43 -13.67
N LEU A 29 -3.44 -7.45 -13.61
CA LEU A 29 -4.21 -8.37 -14.44
C LEU A 29 -4.25 -7.87 -15.89
N ASP A 30 -3.49 -8.52 -16.77
CA ASP A 30 -3.54 -8.21 -18.19
C ASP A 30 -4.97 -8.29 -18.74
N PRO A 31 -5.38 -7.32 -19.58
CA PRO A 31 -6.68 -7.37 -20.20
C PRO A 31 -6.75 -8.56 -21.17
N HIS A 32 -7.93 -9.15 -21.34
CA HIS A 32 -8.11 -10.29 -22.24
C HIS A 32 -9.22 -9.98 -23.25
N PRO A 33 -9.07 -10.33 -24.54
CA PRO A 33 -10.05 -10.00 -25.57
C PRO A 33 -11.47 -10.46 -25.23
N ASP A 34 -11.65 -11.60 -24.55
CA ASP A 34 -12.96 -12.11 -24.13
C ASP A 34 -13.68 -11.20 -23.12
N ASP A 35 -12.93 -10.43 -22.33
CA ASP A 35 -13.46 -9.49 -21.33
C ASP A 35 -13.71 -8.08 -21.91
N MET A 36 -13.27 -7.84 -23.15
CA MET A 36 -13.36 -6.54 -23.81
C MET A 36 -14.64 -6.35 -24.62
N THR A 37 -15.13 -5.11 -24.63
CA THR A 37 -16.12 -4.63 -25.60
C THR A 37 -15.52 -4.53 -27.01
N PRO A 38 -16.34 -4.58 -28.08
CA PRO A 38 -15.86 -4.35 -29.45
C PRO A 38 -15.09 -3.02 -29.60
N GLU A 39 -15.52 -1.97 -28.91
CA GLU A 39 -14.87 -0.66 -28.92
C GLU A 39 -13.50 -0.67 -28.25
N GLN A 40 -13.33 -1.42 -27.15
CA GLN A 40 -12.02 -1.58 -26.51
C GLN A 40 -11.06 -2.37 -27.39
N ARG A 41 -11.53 -3.40 -28.10
CA ARG A 41 -10.67 -4.17 -29.01
C ARG A 41 -10.12 -3.33 -30.16
N LEU A 42 -10.83 -2.28 -30.59
CA LEU A 42 -10.33 -1.36 -31.62
C LEU A 42 -9.12 -0.52 -31.17
N GLN A 43 -8.78 -0.52 -29.88
CA GLN A 43 -7.62 0.19 -29.34
C GLN A 43 -6.31 -0.59 -29.49
N PHE A 44 -6.39 -1.86 -29.89
CA PHE A 44 -5.26 -2.77 -30.03
C PHE A 44 -5.06 -3.16 -31.49
N ASP A 45 -3.80 -3.41 -31.88
CA ASP A 45 -3.54 -3.97 -33.19
C ASP A 45 -3.97 -5.45 -33.23
N PRO A 46 -4.34 -6.00 -34.40
CA PRO A 46 -4.81 -7.39 -34.50
C PRO A 46 -3.78 -8.41 -33.99
N GLU A 47 -2.48 -8.14 -34.17
CA GLU A 47 -1.39 -9.01 -33.70
C GLU A 47 -1.35 -9.06 -32.16
N ASP A 48 -1.53 -7.92 -31.48
CA ASP A 48 -1.60 -7.87 -30.02
C ASP A 48 -2.81 -8.66 -29.49
N LEU A 49 -3.98 -8.51 -30.13
CA LEU A 49 -5.18 -9.25 -29.74
C LEU A 49 -5.01 -10.76 -29.91
N GLU A 50 -4.30 -11.21 -30.96
CA GLU A 50 -3.97 -12.62 -31.16
C GLU A 50 -3.01 -13.13 -30.09
N GLU A 51 -2.01 -12.34 -29.71
CA GLU A 51 -1.08 -12.68 -28.62
C GLU A 51 -1.79 -12.78 -27.27
N MET A 52 -2.62 -11.80 -26.92
CA MET A 52 -3.41 -11.81 -25.68
C MET A 52 -4.37 -13.00 -25.62
N ALA A 53 -5.00 -13.34 -26.76
CA ALA A 53 -5.88 -14.51 -26.87
C ALA A 53 -5.14 -15.86 -26.85
N ALA A 54 -3.82 -15.87 -27.10
CA ALA A 54 -3.01 -17.07 -27.06
C ALA A 54 -2.71 -17.56 -25.63
N VAL A 55 -2.98 -16.73 -24.61
CA VAL A 55 -2.86 -17.12 -23.20
C VAL A 55 -3.76 -18.32 -22.93
N SER A 56 -3.20 -19.38 -22.34
CA SER A 56 -3.98 -20.58 -22.07
C SER A 56 -5.11 -20.30 -21.06
N PRO A 57 -6.28 -20.97 -21.17
CA PRO A 57 -7.38 -20.78 -20.22
C PRO A 57 -6.98 -21.06 -18.76
N GLU A 58 -6.03 -21.97 -18.54
CA GLU A 58 -5.49 -22.26 -17.21
C GLU A 58 -4.60 -21.13 -16.69
N GLY A 59 -3.70 -20.61 -17.53
CA GLY A 59 -2.88 -19.44 -17.20
C GLY A 59 -3.72 -18.21 -16.89
N ARG A 60 -4.77 -17.96 -17.68
CA ARG A 60 -5.72 -16.86 -17.42
C ARG A 60 -6.45 -17.03 -16.10
N ARG A 61 -6.96 -18.23 -15.79
CA ARG A 61 -7.61 -18.51 -14.50
C ARG A 61 -6.64 -18.31 -13.33
N LYS A 62 -5.38 -18.73 -13.48
CA LYS A 62 -4.36 -18.50 -12.46
C LYS A 62 -4.16 -17.01 -12.23
N ALA A 63 -3.87 -16.23 -13.28
CA ALA A 63 -3.69 -14.78 -13.17
C ALA A 63 -4.88 -14.09 -12.49
N VAL A 64 -6.11 -14.39 -12.91
CA VAL A 64 -7.33 -13.86 -12.28
C VAL A 64 -7.41 -14.22 -10.79
N SER A 65 -7.11 -15.47 -10.43
CA SER A 65 -7.12 -15.92 -9.04
C SER A 65 -6.07 -15.19 -8.20
N GLN A 66 -4.85 -15.04 -8.72
CA GLN A 66 -3.75 -14.38 -8.04
C GLN A 66 -4.02 -12.89 -7.84
N THR A 67 -4.52 -12.18 -8.86
CA THR A 67 -4.85 -10.76 -8.71
C THR A 67 -6.03 -10.54 -7.77
N ARG A 68 -7.02 -11.45 -7.75
CA ARG A 68 -8.10 -11.40 -6.75
C ARG A 68 -7.55 -11.65 -5.34
N LEU A 69 -6.65 -12.61 -5.17
CA LEU A 69 -6.01 -12.88 -3.89
C LEU A 69 -5.23 -11.66 -3.39
N LEU A 70 -4.46 -11.00 -4.28
CA LEU A 70 -3.77 -9.75 -3.99
C LEU A 70 -4.73 -8.62 -3.58
N ALA A 71 -5.87 -8.47 -4.29
CA ALA A 71 -6.88 -7.49 -3.92
C ALA A 71 -7.46 -7.74 -2.51
N GLY A 72 -7.72 -9.01 -2.19
CA GLY A 72 -8.15 -9.46 -0.87
C GLY A 72 -7.10 -9.20 0.21
N LEU A 73 -5.83 -9.47 -0.09
CA LEU A 73 -4.69 -9.22 0.77
C LEU A 73 -4.59 -7.72 1.12
N LEU A 74 -4.62 -6.82 0.13
CA LEU A 74 -4.56 -5.38 0.37
C LEU A 74 -5.73 -4.88 1.24
N TRP A 75 -6.93 -5.42 1.04
CA TRP A 75 -8.08 -5.13 1.89
C TRP A 75 -7.87 -5.61 3.33
N ASN A 76 -7.40 -6.84 3.52
CA ASN A 76 -7.14 -7.43 4.84
C ASN A 76 -6.03 -6.65 5.58
N SER A 77 -4.90 -6.41 4.91
CA SER A 77 -3.76 -5.66 5.44
C SER A 77 -4.11 -4.22 5.81
N SER A 78 -5.11 -3.62 5.16
CA SER A 78 -5.63 -2.31 5.55
C SER A 78 -6.20 -2.31 6.97
N SER A 79 -6.94 -3.36 7.34
CA SER A 79 -7.50 -3.49 8.69
C SER A 79 -6.40 -3.77 9.72
N ILE A 80 -5.45 -4.64 9.37
CA ILE A 80 -4.30 -4.97 10.22
C ILE A 80 -3.45 -3.73 10.51
N LEU A 81 -3.13 -2.95 9.48
CA LEU A 81 -2.35 -1.71 9.59
C LEU A 81 -2.98 -0.74 10.59
N ILE A 82 -4.29 -0.49 10.46
CA ILE A 82 -5.00 0.44 11.35
C ILE A 82 -5.00 -0.07 12.79
N ASP A 83 -5.27 -1.36 13.01
CA ASP A 83 -5.23 -1.97 14.34
C ASP A 83 -3.84 -1.88 14.97
N GLN A 84 -2.78 -2.12 14.19
CA GLN A 84 -1.41 -1.99 14.67
C GLN A 84 -1.04 -0.55 15.01
N LEU A 85 -1.43 0.43 14.20
CA LEU A 85 -1.20 1.85 14.52
C LEU A 85 -1.90 2.27 15.82
N PHE A 86 -3.10 1.76 16.09
CA PHE A 86 -3.76 1.98 17.38
C PHE A 86 -3.04 1.30 18.55
N ARG A 87 -2.49 0.09 18.35
CA ARG A 87 -1.63 -0.57 19.34
C ARG A 87 -0.38 0.24 19.62
N ASP A 88 0.29 0.73 18.58
CA ASP A 88 1.47 1.59 18.68
C ASP A 88 1.16 2.87 19.47
N LEU A 89 0.05 3.54 19.16
CA LEU A 89 -0.42 4.69 19.93
C LEU A 89 -0.63 4.35 21.42
N GLY A 90 -1.19 3.17 21.71
CA GLY A 90 -1.36 2.66 23.06
C GLY A 90 -0.02 2.50 23.80
N THR A 91 0.99 1.94 23.13
CA THR A 91 2.36 1.82 23.65
C THR A 91 2.95 3.19 23.99
N LEU A 92 2.80 4.17 23.09
CA LEU A 92 3.33 5.53 23.27
C LEU A 92 2.55 6.39 24.28
N GLY A 93 1.31 6.03 24.62
CA GLY A 93 0.51 6.74 25.62
C GLY A 93 0.92 6.48 27.08
N THR A 94 1.89 5.58 27.31
CA THR A 94 2.32 5.14 28.65
C THR A 94 3.59 5.82 29.18
N PRO A 95 4.67 6.04 28.40
CA PRO A 95 5.87 6.70 28.91
C PRO A 95 5.72 8.23 29.02
N GLU A 96 6.44 8.82 29.98
CA GLU A 96 6.49 10.28 30.17
C GLU A 96 7.36 10.97 29.09
N THR A 97 8.24 10.21 28.42
CA THR A 97 9.05 10.63 27.27
C THR A 97 9.28 9.43 26.36
N VAL A 98 8.97 9.58 25.07
CA VAL A 98 9.19 8.54 24.05
C VAL A 98 10.65 8.53 23.62
N THR A 99 11.25 7.35 23.53
CA THR A 99 12.64 7.13 23.12
C THR A 99 12.72 6.28 21.85
N PRO A 100 13.81 6.34 21.06
CA PRO A 100 13.95 5.50 19.87
C PRO A 100 13.83 3.98 20.13
N PRO A 101 14.30 3.43 21.27
CA PRO A 101 14.00 2.05 21.64
C PRO A 101 12.51 1.73 21.82
N ASP A 102 11.71 2.69 22.30
CA ASP A 102 10.26 2.50 22.40
C ASP A 102 9.64 2.37 21.01
N ILE A 103 10.10 3.19 20.05
CA ILE A 103 9.69 3.10 18.63
C ILE A 103 10.09 1.77 18.02
N ALA A 104 11.32 1.30 18.27
CA ALA A 104 11.78 0.01 17.76
C ALA A 104 10.92 -1.18 18.26
N GLY A 105 10.23 -1.03 19.40
CA GLY A 105 9.31 -2.02 19.93
C GLY A 105 7.88 -1.94 19.39
N THR A 106 7.57 -0.98 18.51
CA THR A 106 6.27 -0.83 17.87
C THR A 106 6.14 -1.69 16.61
N SER A 107 4.90 -1.89 16.15
CA SER A 107 4.62 -2.71 14.95
C SER A 107 4.84 -1.92 13.66
N VAL A 108 4.28 -0.71 13.55
CA VAL A 108 4.29 0.08 12.32
C VAL A 108 5.30 1.21 12.39
N LEU A 109 5.40 1.91 13.53
CA LEU A 109 6.34 3.04 13.63
C LEU A 109 7.81 2.60 13.52
N SER A 110 8.11 1.33 13.78
CA SER A 110 9.44 0.74 13.61
C SER A 110 9.82 0.52 12.14
N SER A 111 8.85 0.48 11.21
CA SER A 111 9.10 0.38 9.76
C SER A 111 9.21 1.74 9.06
N LEU A 112 8.92 2.83 9.77
CA LEU A 112 9.13 4.19 9.29
C LEU A 112 10.63 4.54 9.25
N PRO A 113 11.03 5.57 8.49
CA PRO A 113 12.43 5.97 8.37
C PRO A 113 13.10 6.19 9.73
N PRO A 114 14.13 5.39 10.10
CA PRO A 114 14.60 5.29 11.48
C PRO A 114 15.29 6.57 12.00
N GLN A 115 15.81 7.40 11.10
CA GLN A 115 16.47 8.66 11.44
C GLN A 115 15.51 9.69 12.07
N PHE A 116 14.20 9.57 11.82
CA PHE A 116 13.18 10.43 12.43
C PHE A 116 12.49 9.81 13.65
N ALA A 117 12.94 8.64 14.13
CA ALA A 117 12.29 7.92 15.24
C ALA A 117 12.07 8.76 16.50
N SER A 118 12.99 9.71 16.79
CA SER A 118 12.84 10.64 17.91
C SER A 118 11.63 11.58 17.82
N SER A 119 11.02 11.69 16.63
CA SER A 119 9.87 12.57 16.34
C SER A 119 8.53 11.81 16.29
N TYR A 120 8.54 10.48 16.40
CA TYR A 120 7.32 9.66 16.36
C TYR A 120 6.64 9.62 17.73
N ASP A 121 6.05 10.74 18.13
CA ASP A 121 5.28 10.84 19.37
C ASP A 121 3.80 10.45 19.20
N ALA A 122 3.04 10.47 20.29
CA ALA A 122 1.60 10.16 20.24
C ALA A 122 0.80 11.07 19.30
N LYS A 123 1.18 12.35 19.14
CA LYS A 123 0.49 13.28 18.24
C LYS A 123 0.80 12.93 16.78
N PHE A 124 2.05 12.61 16.47
CA PHE A 124 2.45 12.08 15.17
C PHE A 124 1.65 10.83 14.83
N THR A 125 1.59 9.85 15.73
CA THR A 125 0.87 8.59 15.50
C THR A 125 -0.63 8.82 15.29
N GLN A 126 -1.25 9.72 16.06
CA GLN A 126 -2.65 10.09 15.84
C GLN A 126 -2.87 10.67 14.43
N LYS A 127 -1.96 11.54 13.95
CA LYS A 127 -2.05 12.08 12.59
C LYS A 127 -1.85 11.00 11.54
N LEU A 128 -0.88 10.11 11.74
CA LEU A 128 -0.60 9.00 10.83
C LEU A 128 -1.79 8.02 10.74
N ILE A 129 -2.45 7.71 11.87
CA ILE A 129 -3.69 6.90 11.87
C ILE A 129 -4.75 7.52 10.95
N VAL A 130 -4.96 8.83 11.05
CA VAL A 130 -5.98 9.51 10.24
C VAL A 130 -5.60 9.49 8.75
N VAL A 131 -4.31 9.66 8.43
CA VAL A 131 -3.81 9.57 7.05
C VAL A 131 -3.93 8.14 6.51
N ALA A 132 -3.52 7.13 7.28
CA ALA A 132 -3.64 5.73 6.90
C ALA A 132 -5.11 5.32 6.69
N ALA A 133 -6.03 5.79 7.54
CA ALA A 133 -7.46 5.57 7.36
C ALA A 133 -8.00 6.20 6.06
N ASP A 134 -7.47 7.35 5.66
CA ASP A 134 -7.84 8.02 4.40
C ASP A 134 -7.28 7.27 3.18
N VAL A 135 -6.00 6.86 3.22
CA VAL A 135 -5.35 6.04 2.20
C VAL A 135 -6.10 4.72 1.98
N THR A 136 -6.36 3.98 3.06
CA THR A 136 -7.09 2.71 2.99
C THR A 136 -8.53 2.89 2.52
N ALA A 137 -9.18 4.02 2.83
CA ALA A 137 -10.49 4.33 2.28
C ALA A 137 -10.45 4.61 0.76
N CYS A 138 -9.34 5.15 0.22
CA CYS A 138 -9.17 5.39 -1.21
C CYS A 138 -9.11 4.09 -2.01
N LEU A 139 -8.60 3.00 -1.43
CA LEU A 139 -8.63 1.65 -2.03
C LEU A 139 -10.05 1.15 -2.32
N VAL A 140 -11.07 1.77 -1.72
CA VAL A 140 -12.50 1.45 -1.91
C VAL A 140 -13.20 2.50 -2.75
N ARG A 141 -12.89 3.78 -2.53
CA ARG A 141 -13.64 4.90 -3.13
C ARG A 141 -13.16 5.29 -4.53
N GLY A 142 -12.01 4.78 -4.93
CA GLY A 142 -11.29 5.18 -6.13
C GLY A 142 -9.90 5.64 -5.73
N TRP A 143 -8.90 4.95 -6.25
CA TRP A 143 -7.51 5.26 -5.95
C TRP A 143 -7.12 6.64 -6.50
N ALA A 144 -6.40 7.38 -5.67
CA ALA A 144 -5.69 8.58 -6.06
C ALA A 144 -4.29 8.49 -5.46
N ALA A 145 -3.28 8.93 -6.20
CA ALA A 145 -1.91 8.94 -5.72
C ALA A 145 -1.80 9.73 -4.38
N PRO A 146 -0.90 9.33 -3.48
CA PRO A 146 -0.71 9.99 -2.19
C PRO A 146 -0.52 11.50 -2.30
N GLY A 147 -1.27 12.26 -1.50
CA GLY A 147 -1.26 13.72 -1.55
C GLY A 147 -0.14 14.40 -0.75
N CYS A 148 0.55 13.64 0.10
CA CYS A 148 1.64 14.06 0.97
C CYS A 148 2.52 12.88 1.38
N LEU A 149 3.70 13.15 1.93
CA LEU A 149 4.70 12.14 2.29
C LEU A 149 4.21 11.14 3.35
N ALA A 150 3.43 11.60 4.33
CA ALA A 150 2.82 10.70 5.32
C ALA A 150 1.84 9.70 4.69
N ALA A 151 1.16 10.09 3.60
CA ALA A 151 0.27 9.19 2.87
C ALA A 151 1.08 8.15 2.08
N GLU A 152 2.20 8.55 1.47
CA GLU A 152 3.11 7.59 0.83
C GLU A 152 3.69 6.59 1.83
N LEU A 153 4.15 7.06 2.98
CA LEU A 153 4.64 6.20 4.06
C LEU A 153 3.54 5.25 4.55
N ALA A 154 2.29 5.70 4.65
CA ALA A 154 1.18 4.82 5.01
C ALA A 154 0.94 3.72 3.96
N VAL A 155 1.13 4.01 2.67
CA VAL A 155 1.08 2.99 1.60
C VAL A 155 2.24 2.01 1.74
N ARG A 156 3.47 2.49 2.01
CA ARG A 156 4.62 1.59 2.26
C ARG A 156 4.35 0.66 3.43
N CYS A 157 3.87 1.19 4.56
CA CYS A 157 3.47 0.38 5.71
C CYS A 157 2.36 -0.63 5.37
N LEU A 158 1.40 -0.26 4.53
CA LEU A 158 0.37 -1.20 4.04
C LEU A 158 0.99 -2.36 3.24
N LEU A 159 1.92 -2.06 2.33
CA LEU A 159 2.60 -3.08 1.53
C LEU A 159 3.49 -3.98 2.39
N ASP A 160 4.18 -3.42 3.40
CA ASP A 160 4.91 -4.21 4.39
C ASP A 160 3.98 -5.17 5.15
N GLN A 161 2.78 -4.72 5.54
CA GLN A 161 1.82 -5.62 6.18
C GLN A 161 1.27 -6.68 5.23
N ALA A 162 1.10 -6.36 3.94
CA ALA A 162 0.69 -7.32 2.92
C ALA A 162 1.76 -8.39 2.72
N GLU A 163 3.03 -8.00 2.60
CA GLU A 163 4.16 -8.92 2.46
C GLU A 163 4.33 -9.82 3.68
N ILE A 164 4.27 -9.26 4.90
CA ILE A 164 4.30 -10.07 6.12
C ILE A 164 3.15 -11.10 6.15
N THR A 165 1.96 -10.69 5.72
CA THR A 165 0.79 -11.59 5.69
C THR A 165 0.95 -12.66 4.62
N GLU A 166 1.45 -12.30 3.43
CA GLU A 166 1.76 -13.27 2.39
C GLU A 166 2.79 -14.30 2.85
N ASP A 167 3.91 -13.86 3.43
CA ASP A 167 4.97 -14.73 3.95
C ASP A 167 4.46 -15.70 5.03
N ILE A 168 3.60 -15.22 5.95
CA ILE A 168 3.05 -16.03 7.04
C ILE A 168 2.17 -17.17 6.52
N TYR A 169 1.40 -16.90 5.47
CA TYR A 169 0.39 -17.82 4.94
C TYR A 169 0.81 -18.51 3.64
N GLU A 170 2.01 -18.24 3.13
CA GLU A 170 2.57 -18.79 1.89
C GLU A 170 1.61 -18.63 0.69
N LEU A 171 1.04 -17.43 0.50
CA LEU A 171 0.01 -17.17 -0.52
C LEU A 171 0.59 -17.34 -1.94
N ASP A 172 -0.17 -17.95 -2.86
CA ASP A 172 0.23 -18.09 -4.28
C ASP A 172 0.06 -16.76 -5.03
N LEU A 173 0.93 -15.79 -4.77
CA LEU A 173 1.02 -14.53 -5.52
C LEU A 173 2.10 -14.59 -6.62
N PRO A 174 2.07 -13.67 -7.61
CA PRO A 174 3.18 -13.51 -8.54
C PRO A 174 4.48 -13.15 -7.79
N PRO A 175 5.65 -13.70 -8.14
CA PRO A 175 6.90 -13.45 -7.39
C PRO A 175 7.28 -11.97 -7.23
N ASP A 176 6.92 -11.12 -8.20
CA ASP A 176 7.24 -9.69 -8.22
C ASP A 176 6.03 -8.82 -7.86
N TRP A 177 4.97 -9.39 -7.27
CA TRP A 177 3.71 -8.69 -6.98
C TRP A 177 3.93 -7.38 -6.21
N ARG A 178 4.86 -7.38 -5.25
CA ARG A 178 5.13 -6.20 -4.41
C ARG A 178 5.66 -5.06 -5.26
N ALA A 179 6.63 -5.33 -6.14
CA ALA A 179 7.23 -4.30 -7.00
C ALA A 179 6.20 -3.75 -8.00
N GLU A 180 5.35 -4.60 -8.58
CA GLU A 180 4.30 -4.18 -9.50
C GLU A 180 3.25 -3.29 -8.82
N VAL A 181 2.83 -3.63 -7.59
CA VAL A 181 1.89 -2.80 -6.82
C VAL A 181 2.56 -1.51 -6.36
N GLU A 182 3.83 -1.55 -5.93
CA GLU A 182 4.56 -0.35 -5.54
C GLU A 182 4.70 0.64 -6.70
N GLU A 183 5.00 0.19 -7.92
CA GLU A 183 5.02 1.04 -9.11
C GLU A 183 3.68 1.76 -9.33
N VAL A 184 2.55 1.05 -9.15
CA VAL A 184 1.21 1.62 -9.36
C VAL A 184 0.81 2.59 -8.26
N LEU A 185 1.11 2.28 -7.00
CA LEU A 185 0.68 3.09 -5.86
C LEU A 185 1.65 4.22 -5.51
N LEU A 186 2.93 4.07 -5.87
CA LEU A 186 4.05 4.89 -5.43
C LEU A 186 5.06 5.26 -6.54
N GLY A 187 4.75 5.06 -7.84
CA GLY A 187 5.71 5.35 -8.92
C GLY A 187 6.26 6.78 -8.98
N ASP A 188 5.50 7.77 -8.49
CA ASP A 188 5.92 9.19 -8.39
C ASP A 188 6.29 9.61 -6.95
N ALA A 189 6.47 8.66 -6.02
CA ALA A 189 6.63 8.93 -4.60
C ALA A 189 8.07 9.33 -4.22
N ASP A 190 8.20 10.38 -3.39
CA ASP A 190 9.50 10.85 -2.90
C ASP A 190 9.97 10.08 -1.64
N SER A 191 9.08 9.32 -1.00
CA SER A 191 9.34 8.61 0.27
C SER A 191 10.45 7.56 0.22
N GLU A 192 10.81 7.02 -0.94
CA GLU A 192 11.93 6.07 -1.07
C GLU A 192 13.25 6.70 -0.59
N ALA A 193 13.45 7.99 -0.89
CA ALA A 193 14.64 8.72 -0.54
C ALA A 193 14.89 8.77 0.99
N LEU A 194 13.83 8.67 1.81
CA LEU A 194 13.93 8.64 3.26
C LEU A 194 14.58 7.36 3.79
N TYR A 195 14.60 6.27 3.03
CA TYR A 195 15.19 5.00 3.44
C TYR A 195 16.64 4.84 2.97
N SER A 196 17.17 5.77 2.18
CA SER A 196 18.53 5.72 1.67
C SER A 196 19.57 6.12 2.71
N ASP A 197 20.67 5.35 2.79
CA ASP A 197 21.85 5.66 3.61
C ASP A 197 22.60 6.95 3.17
N ARG A 198 22.21 7.56 2.05
CA ARG A 198 22.91 8.68 1.40
C ARG A 198 22.07 9.96 1.33
N LEU A 199 21.49 10.36 2.46
CA LEU A 199 20.74 11.62 2.58
C LEU A 199 21.58 12.87 2.22
N ASP A 200 22.91 12.79 2.28
CA ASP A 200 23.82 13.87 1.84
C ASP A 200 23.68 14.23 0.35
N VAL A 201 23.01 13.39 -0.46
CA VAL A 201 22.73 13.63 -1.89
C VAL A 201 21.40 14.35 -2.10
N LEU A 202 20.59 14.51 -1.05
CA LEU A 202 19.28 15.17 -1.08
C LEU A 202 19.36 16.67 -0.79
N GLU A 203 20.54 17.31 -0.92
CA GLU A 203 20.68 18.76 -0.63
C GLU A 203 19.66 19.64 -1.37
N ASP A 204 19.20 19.23 -2.56
CA ASP A 204 18.20 19.95 -3.35
C ASP A 204 16.74 19.64 -2.94
N ASP A 205 16.46 18.47 -2.31
CA ASP A 205 15.11 18.02 -1.92
C ASP A 205 14.89 17.94 -0.40
N ALA A 206 15.90 18.25 0.41
CA ALA A 206 15.86 18.23 1.87
C ALA A 206 14.73 19.12 2.42
N ASP A 207 14.47 20.24 1.75
CA ASP A 207 13.38 21.16 2.08
C ASP A 207 11.97 20.54 1.90
N ARG A 208 11.82 19.45 1.14
CA ARG A 208 10.53 18.77 0.91
C ARG A 208 10.38 17.48 1.71
N LEU A 209 11.50 16.85 2.06
CA LEU A 209 11.58 15.59 2.80
C LEU A 209 11.68 15.77 4.33
N GLY A 210 11.88 17.01 4.80
CA GLY A 210 11.90 17.37 6.22
C GLY A 210 10.64 16.93 6.97
N PHE A 211 10.82 16.50 8.23
CA PHE A 211 9.74 15.93 9.07
C PHE A 211 8.52 16.84 9.20
N GLU A 212 8.74 18.14 9.27
CA GLU A 212 7.70 19.18 9.32
C GLU A 212 6.77 19.20 8.10
N HIS A 213 7.23 18.65 6.96
CA HIS A 213 6.51 18.64 5.70
C HIS A 213 5.68 17.36 5.49
N TRP A 214 5.81 16.35 6.35
CA TRP A 214 5.22 15.03 6.09
C TRP A 214 3.69 15.05 5.92
N PHE A 215 3.00 15.93 6.65
CA PHE A 215 1.55 16.10 6.58
C PHE A 215 1.12 17.29 5.72
N THR A 216 2.07 17.92 5.01
CA THR A 216 1.80 19.04 4.11
C THR A 216 1.39 18.51 2.73
N PRO A 217 0.25 18.95 2.16
CA PRO A 217 -0.12 18.56 0.81
C PRO A 217 0.93 19.03 -0.22
N TYR A 218 1.28 18.19 -1.18
CA TYR A 218 2.20 18.57 -2.26
C TYR A 218 1.62 19.66 -3.17
N ALA A 219 0.29 19.69 -3.31
CA ALA A 219 -0.41 20.68 -4.10
C ALA A 219 -1.72 21.13 -3.43
N PRO A 220 -2.24 22.34 -3.74
CA PRO A 220 -3.47 22.86 -3.11
C PRO A 220 -4.72 21.99 -3.31
N TRP A 221 -4.76 21.15 -4.34
CA TRP A 221 -5.87 20.25 -4.65
C TRP A 221 -5.72 18.86 -4.03
N HIS A 222 -4.57 18.52 -3.44
CA HIS A 222 -4.41 17.26 -2.71
C HIS A 222 -5.15 17.34 -1.38
N ALA A 223 -6.06 16.40 -1.17
CA ALA A 223 -6.77 16.26 0.08
C ALA A 223 -5.82 15.61 1.10
N VAL A 224 -5.65 16.26 2.25
CA VAL A 224 -5.05 15.68 3.44
C VAL A 224 -6.05 15.88 4.58
N PRO A 225 -6.35 14.85 5.39
CA PRO A 225 -7.34 14.96 6.44
C PRO A 225 -7.11 16.17 7.36
N PRO A 226 -8.16 16.93 7.74
CA PRO A 226 -8.00 18.16 8.52
C PRO A 226 -7.23 17.99 9.82
N TYR A 227 -7.40 16.84 10.49
CA TYR A 227 -6.69 16.54 11.73
C TYR A 227 -5.18 16.41 11.54
N ALA A 228 -4.72 15.81 10.43
CA ALA A 228 -3.30 15.69 10.11
C ALA A 228 -2.62 17.06 9.92
N ARG A 229 -3.39 18.06 9.49
CA ARG A 229 -2.94 19.44 9.26
C ARG A 229 -2.96 20.34 10.51
N SER A 230 -3.36 19.82 11.68
CA SER A 230 -3.57 20.59 12.93
C SER A 230 -2.42 20.57 13.94
#